data_AF-A0A5A9YR14-F1
#
_entry.id   AF-A0A5A9YR14-F1
#
_cell.length_a   1.000
_cell.length_b   1.000
_cell.length_c   1.000
_cell.angle_alpha   90.00
_cell.angle_beta   90.00
_cell.angle_gamma   90.00
#
_symmetry.space_group_name_H-M   'P 1'
#
loop_
_entity.id
_entity.type
_entity.pdbx_description
1 polymer ?
#
loop_
_entity_poly.entity_id
_entity_poly.type
_entity_poly.pdbx_seq_one_letter_code
_entity_poly.pdbx_strand_id
1 'polypeptide(L)'
;RALADDDDLLGCGLDSIRLMYLQERLRARGSTLDFAQLAQRPCLGAWLDLLACADRLSAPATVALPAAQDRDQPFELSSVQQAYWLGRGAGEVLGNVSCHAFLEFRTRDVDPQRLAAAA
;
A
#
# COMPACT_ATOMS: atom_id res chain seq x y z
N ARG A 1 -21.43 -16.12 -9.44
CA ARG A 1 -21.65 -17.05 -8.31
C ARG A 1 -21.77 -16.21 -7.04
N ALA A 2 -22.72 -16.48 -6.16
CA ALA A 2 -22.79 -15.82 -4.86
C ALA A 2 -21.67 -16.36 -3.95
N LEU A 3 -21.10 -15.52 -3.10
CA LEU A 3 -20.09 -15.91 -2.11
C LEU A 3 -20.81 -16.49 -0.88
N ALA A 4 -20.35 -17.63 -0.40
CA ALA A 4 -20.71 -18.18 0.91
C ALA A 4 -19.82 -17.61 2.02
N ASP A 5 -20.25 -17.73 3.28
CA ASP A 5 -19.54 -17.18 4.45
C ASP A 5 -18.15 -17.82 4.66
N ASP A 6 -18.02 -19.06 4.23
CA ASP A 6 -16.88 -19.93 4.38
C ASP A 6 -16.06 -20.10 3.08
N ASP A 7 -16.47 -19.43 1.99
CA ASP A 7 -15.67 -19.41 0.74
C ASP A 7 -14.30 -18.78 1.00
N ASP A 8 -13.24 -19.43 0.51
CA ASP A 8 -11.89 -18.85 0.47
C ASP A 8 -11.85 -17.71 -0.55
N LEU A 9 -11.76 -16.48 -0.05
CA LEU A 9 -11.78 -15.29 -0.88
C LEU A 9 -10.51 -15.18 -1.72
N LEU A 10 -9.37 -15.74 -1.30
CA LEU A 10 -8.15 -15.77 -2.11
C LEU A 10 -8.38 -16.58 -3.38
N GLY A 11 -8.97 -17.78 -3.25
CA GLY A 11 -9.42 -18.59 -4.38
C GLY A 11 -10.49 -17.91 -5.25
N CYS A 12 -11.20 -16.92 -4.71
CA CYS A 12 -12.17 -16.09 -5.43
C CYS A 12 -11.56 -14.81 -6.04
N GLY A 13 -10.23 -14.65 -5.97
CA GLY A 13 -9.50 -13.53 -6.56
C GLY A 13 -9.25 -12.35 -5.62
N LEU A 14 -9.44 -12.49 -4.31
CA LEU A 14 -8.92 -11.52 -3.35
C LEU A 14 -7.39 -11.55 -3.36
N ASP A 15 -6.76 -10.39 -3.37
CA ASP A 15 -5.31 -10.22 -3.27
C ASP A 15 -4.98 -9.20 -2.16
N SER A 16 -3.69 -9.06 -1.85
CA SER A 16 -3.22 -8.16 -0.79
C SER A 16 -3.56 -6.70 -1.06
N ILE A 17 -3.55 -6.26 -2.31
CA ILE A 17 -3.88 -4.87 -2.70
C ILE A 17 -5.35 -4.60 -2.39
N ARG A 18 -6.25 -5.50 -2.82
CA ARG A 18 -7.69 -5.39 -2.54
C ARG A 18 -7.98 -5.44 -1.04
N LEU A 19 -7.23 -6.26 -0.31
CA LEU A 19 -7.36 -6.34 1.15
C LEU A 19 -6.92 -5.06 1.85
N MET A 20 -5.80 -4.45 1.43
CA MET A 20 -5.36 -3.14 1.92
C MET A 20 -6.38 -2.05 1.63
N TYR A 21 -6.98 -2.03 0.42
CA TYR A 21 -8.06 -1.09 0.10
C TYR A 21 -9.30 -1.29 0.97
N LEU A 22 -9.67 -2.55 1.24
CA LEU A 22 -10.79 -2.86 2.13
C LEU A 22 -10.50 -2.36 3.55
N GLN A 23 -9.32 -2.65 4.09
CA GLN A 23 -8.89 -2.19 5.41
C GLN A 23 -8.98 -0.66 5.51
N GLU A 24 -8.48 0.08 4.51
CA GLU A 24 -8.54 1.54 4.51
C GLU A 24 -9.99 2.05 4.48
N ARG A 25 -10.88 1.41 3.72
CA ARG A 25 -12.31 1.74 3.67
C ARG A 25 -13.04 1.44 4.98
N LEU A 26 -12.62 0.40 5.71
CA LEU A 26 -13.15 0.07 7.03
C LEU A 26 -12.65 1.09 8.07
N ARG A 27 -11.37 1.45 8.01
CA ARG A 27 -10.76 2.47 8.86
C ARG A 27 -11.43 3.85 8.70
N ALA A 28 -11.71 4.26 7.47
CA ALA A 28 -12.45 5.49 7.18
C ALA A 28 -13.88 5.49 7.76
N ARG A 29 -14.44 4.31 8.06
CA ARG A 29 -15.74 4.13 8.74
C ARG A 29 -15.60 3.91 10.25
N GLY A 30 -14.41 4.11 10.80
CA GLY A 30 -14.11 3.98 12.22
C GLY A 30 -13.78 2.56 12.67
N SER A 31 -13.55 1.59 11.78
CA SER A 31 -13.09 0.26 12.20
C SER A 31 -11.64 0.30 12.69
N THR A 32 -11.34 -0.51 13.71
CA THR A 32 -9.99 -0.74 14.24
C THR A 32 -9.28 -1.94 13.60
N LEU A 33 -9.95 -2.68 12.72
CA LEU A 33 -9.39 -3.89 12.12
C LEU A 33 -8.15 -3.57 11.26
N ASP A 34 -7.08 -4.33 11.48
CA ASP A 34 -5.85 -4.23 10.72
C ASP A 34 -5.77 -5.29 9.60
N PHE A 35 -4.74 -5.15 8.77
CA PHE A 35 -4.48 -6.07 7.67
C PHE A 35 -4.27 -7.52 8.15
N ALA A 36 -3.52 -7.72 9.24
CA ALA A 36 -3.16 -9.04 9.72
C ALA A 36 -4.40 -9.82 10.19
N GLN A 37 -5.32 -9.15 10.87
CA GLN A 37 -6.60 -9.72 11.31
C GLN A 37 -7.44 -10.20 10.11
N LEU A 38 -7.55 -9.38 9.07
CA LEU A 38 -8.31 -9.75 7.86
C LEU A 38 -7.59 -10.84 7.04
N ALA A 39 -6.27 -10.80 6.96
CA ALA A 39 -5.46 -11.75 6.19
C ALA A 39 -5.40 -13.15 6.83
N GLN A 40 -5.59 -13.25 8.15
CA GLN A 40 -5.51 -14.52 8.88
C GLN A 40 -6.57 -15.53 8.43
N ARG A 41 -7.80 -15.07 8.19
CA ARG A 41 -8.92 -15.90 7.69
C ARG A 41 -9.69 -15.11 6.63
N PRO A 42 -9.29 -15.17 5.35
CA PRO A 42 -9.90 -14.39 4.27
C PRO A 42 -11.21 -15.05 3.80
N CYS A 43 -12.20 -15.15 4.69
CA CYS A 43 -13.55 -15.58 4.37
C CYS A 43 -14.58 -14.61 4.98
N LEU A 44 -15.76 -14.51 4.35
CA LEU A 44 -16.74 -13.48 4.70
C LEU A 44 -17.25 -13.63 6.14
N GLY A 45 -17.57 -14.85 6.60
CA GLY A 45 -18.06 -15.13 7.95
C GLY A 45 -17.07 -14.69 9.03
N ALA A 46 -15.79 -15.05 8.89
CA ALA A 46 -14.76 -14.65 9.85
C ALA A 46 -14.59 -13.11 9.92
N TRP A 47 -14.71 -12.43 8.78
CA TRP A 47 -14.65 -10.97 8.76
C TRP A 47 -15.89 -10.31 9.37
N LEU A 48 -17.07 -10.89 9.18
CA LEU A 48 -18.29 -10.42 9.83
C LEU A 48 -18.19 -10.56 11.35
N ASP A 49 -17.67 -11.69 11.84
CA ASP A 49 -17.42 -11.91 13.28
C ASP A 49 -16.42 -10.90 13.85
N LEU A 50 -15.32 -10.65 13.12
CA LEU A 50 -14.33 -9.64 13.48
C LEU A 50 -14.96 -8.24 13.55
N LEU A 51 -15.78 -7.87 12.57
CA LEU A 51 -16.45 -6.58 12.53
C LEU A 51 -17.49 -6.42 13.64
N ALA A 52 -18.17 -7.51 14.03
CA ALA A 52 -19.12 -7.51 15.13
C ALA A 52 -18.44 -7.26 16.49
N CYS A 53 -17.21 -7.75 16.64
CA CYS A 53 -16.41 -7.60 17.86
C CYS A 53 -15.49 -6.38 17.86
N ALA A 54 -15.25 -5.75 16.70
CA ALA A 54 -14.28 -4.68 16.57
C ALA A 54 -14.75 -3.39 17.25
N ASP A 55 -13.85 -2.77 18.01
CA ASP A 55 -14.07 -1.44 18.55
C ASP A 55 -14.20 -0.42 17.42
N ARG A 56 -15.05 0.59 17.65
CA ARG A 56 -15.14 1.75 16.78
C ARG A 56 -14.24 2.87 17.29
N LEU A 57 -13.35 3.33 16.42
CA LEU A 57 -12.66 4.60 16.63
C LEU A 57 -13.71 5.70 16.74
N SER A 58 -13.61 6.52 17.79
CA SER A 58 -14.21 7.87 17.75
C SER A 58 -13.62 8.60 16.56
N ALA A 59 -14.44 9.41 15.88
CA ALA A 59 -14.22 10.06 14.58
C ALA A 59 -12.76 10.03 14.08
N PRO A 60 -12.50 9.52 12.85
CA PRO A 60 -11.15 9.27 12.39
C PRO A 60 -10.27 10.48 12.67
N ALA A 61 -9.22 10.28 13.49
CA ALA A 61 -8.29 11.35 13.80
C ALA A 61 -7.78 11.90 12.47
N THR A 62 -8.09 13.16 12.18
CA THR A 62 -7.58 13.84 10.99
C THR A 62 -6.07 13.73 11.04
N VAL A 63 -5.49 12.92 10.18
CA VAL A 63 -4.05 12.89 9.97
C VAL A 63 -3.73 14.26 9.40
N ALA A 64 -3.19 15.15 10.24
CA ALA A 64 -2.70 16.43 9.77
C ALA A 64 -1.65 16.14 8.69
N LEU A 65 -1.90 16.64 7.48
CA LEU A 65 -0.87 16.64 6.46
C LEU A 65 0.34 17.39 7.06
N PRO A 66 1.57 16.87 6.88
CA PRO A 66 2.76 17.61 7.28
C PRO A 66 2.65 19.03 6.72
N ALA A 67 2.89 20.03 7.56
CA ALA A 67 2.98 21.40 7.09
C ALA A 67 4.01 21.45 5.93
N ALA A 68 3.77 22.29 4.93
CA ALA A 68 4.69 22.46 3.82
C ALA A 68 6.09 22.76 4.40
N GLN A 69 6.99 21.80 4.27
CA GLN A 69 8.37 21.97 4.69
C GLN A 69 9.08 22.88 3.69
N ASP A 70 10.03 23.66 4.19
CA ASP A 70 10.92 24.43 3.35
C ASP A 70 11.70 23.46 2.45
N ARG A 71 11.62 23.69 1.13
CA ARG A 71 12.14 22.77 0.12
C ARG A 71 13.64 22.58 0.22
N ASP A 72 14.34 23.60 0.72
CA ASP A 72 15.80 23.64 0.79
C ASP A 72 16.33 23.17 2.14
N GLN A 73 15.45 22.81 3.09
CA GLN A 73 15.86 22.29 4.40
C GLN A 73 15.91 20.75 4.41
N PRO A 74 16.90 20.14 5.08
CA PRO A 74 16.92 18.70 5.30
C PRO A 74 15.68 18.21 6.05
N PHE A 75 15.24 16.99 5.74
CA PHE A 75 14.12 16.34 6.41
C PHE A 75 14.49 14.91 6.84
N GLU A 76 13.80 14.43 7.87
CA GLU A 76 13.95 13.06 8.35
C GLU A 76 13.44 12.07 7.28
N LEU A 77 14.30 11.12 6.94
CA LEU A 77 13.93 10.03 6.05
C LEU A 77 12.97 9.08 6.77
N SER A 78 11.92 8.65 6.09
CA SER A 78 11.11 7.51 6.54
C SER A 78 11.96 6.25 6.66
N SER A 79 11.53 5.26 7.45
CA SER A 79 12.25 4.00 7.62
C SER A 79 12.54 3.29 6.29
N VAL A 80 11.63 3.37 5.32
CA VAL A 80 11.83 2.82 3.97
C VAL A 80 12.90 3.60 3.21
N GLN A 81 12.87 4.94 3.26
CA GLN A 81 13.89 5.77 2.61
C GLN A 81 15.28 5.55 3.22
N GLN A 82 15.36 5.39 4.55
CA GLN A 82 16.62 5.05 5.24
C GLN A 82 17.14 3.68 4.80
N ALA A 83 16.28 2.66 4.72
CA ALA A 83 16.66 1.33 4.26
C ALA A 83 17.20 1.36 2.82
N TYR A 84 16.55 2.11 1.92
CA TYR A 84 17.02 2.29 0.54
C TYR A 84 18.35 3.08 0.48
N TRP A 85 18.51 4.09 1.33
CA TRP A 85 19.75 4.87 1.42
C TRP A 85 20.93 4.01 1.89
N LEU A 86 20.72 3.16 2.89
CA LEU A 86 21.73 2.24 3.42
C LEU A 86 22.03 1.10 2.44
N GLY A 87 20.99 0.45 1.91
CA GLY A 87 21.10 -0.74 1.05
C GLY A 87 21.85 -0.52 -0.27
N ARG A 88 22.03 0.74 -0.70
CA ARG A 88 22.82 1.05 -1.90
C ARG A 88 24.33 1.12 -1.64
N GLY A 89 24.77 1.03 -0.38
CA GLY A 89 26.19 1.07 -0.03
C GLY A 89 26.97 -0.05 -0.72
N ALA A 90 28.19 0.25 -1.17
CA ALA A 90 29.00 -0.72 -1.93
C ALA A 90 29.38 -2.00 -1.13
N GLY A 91 29.19 -1.99 0.19
CA GLY A 91 29.42 -3.13 1.07
C GLY A 91 28.20 -4.05 1.27
N GLU A 92 27.03 -3.68 0.76
CA GLU A 92 25.79 -4.43 0.95
C GLU A 92 25.55 -5.46 -0.16
N VAL A 93 24.81 -6.53 0.17
CA VAL A 93 24.40 -7.54 -0.82
C VAL A 93 23.42 -6.92 -1.81
N LEU A 94 23.75 -6.96 -3.11
CA LEU A 94 23.06 -6.20 -4.18
C LEU A 94 23.17 -4.67 -4.02
N GLY A 95 24.12 -4.19 -3.21
CA GLY A 95 24.46 -2.78 -3.09
C GLY A 95 25.04 -2.22 -4.39
N ASN A 96 25.13 -0.89 -4.47
CA ASN A 96 25.51 -0.15 -5.68
C ASN A 96 24.60 -0.40 -6.91
N VAL A 97 23.42 -0.99 -6.71
CA VAL A 97 22.37 -1.17 -7.74
C VAL A 97 21.17 -0.34 -7.32
N SER A 98 20.67 0.54 -8.21
CA SER A 98 19.43 1.27 -7.93
C SER A 98 18.22 0.35 -8.15
N CYS A 99 17.05 0.74 -7.64
CA CYS A 99 15.81 0.11 -8.08
C CYS A 99 15.66 0.38 -9.58
N HIS A 100 15.75 -0.66 -10.40
CA HIS A 100 15.66 -0.58 -11.85
C HIS A 100 14.48 -1.42 -12.33
N ALA A 101 13.64 -0.83 -13.17
CA ALA A 101 12.57 -1.51 -13.88
C ALA A 101 12.79 -1.35 -15.39
N PHE A 102 12.67 -2.45 -16.13
CA PHE A 102 12.62 -2.42 -17.58
C PHE A 102 11.16 -2.60 -18.00
N LEU A 103 10.66 -1.65 -18.79
CA LEU A 103 9.28 -1.61 -19.26
C LEU A 103 9.30 -1.43 -20.78
N GLU A 104 8.61 -2.31 -21.50
CA GLU A 104 8.48 -2.24 -22.96
C GLU A 104 7.05 -1.84 -23.34
N PHE A 105 6.91 -0.84 -24.21
CA PHE A 105 5.62 -0.36 -24.68
C PHE A 105 5.55 -0.44 -26.20
N ARG A 106 4.49 -1.07 -26.72
CA ARG A 106 4.16 -0.97 -28.14
C ARG A 106 3.35 0.30 -28.38
N THR A 107 3.89 1.23 -29.14
CA THR A 107 3.25 2.52 -29.44
C THR A 107 3.18 2.74 -30.95
N ARG A 108 2.33 3.68 -31.40
CA ARG A 108 2.19 4.04 -32.83
C ARG A 108 2.97 5.31 -33.15
N ASP A 109 2.68 6.39 -32.43
CA ASP A 109 3.27 7.72 -32.65
C ASP A 109 3.77 8.30 -31.31
N VAL A 110 4.82 7.71 -30.72
CA VAL A 110 5.50 8.33 -29.58
C VAL A 110 6.40 9.45 -30.10
N ASP A 111 6.15 10.66 -29.62
CA ASP A 111 7.05 11.80 -29.74
C ASP A 111 8.11 11.72 -28.63
N PRO A 112 9.40 11.48 -28.96
CA PRO A 112 10.46 11.34 -27.95
C PRO A 112 10.70 12.62 -27.15
N GLN A 113 10.52 13.79 -27.74
CA GLN A 113 10.75 15.07 -27.07
C GLN A 113 9.66 15.32 -26.04
N ARG A 114 8.40 15.06 -26.40
CA ARG A 114 7.28 15.14 -25.45
C ARG A 114 7.38 14.11 -24.33
N LEU A 115 7.84 12.90 -24.64
CA LEU A 115 8.07 11.88 -23.62
C LEU A 115 9.16 12.31 -22.63
N ALA A 116 10.28 12.84 -23.13
CA ALA A 116 11.37 13.33 -22.27
C ALA A 116 10.96 14.53 -21.42
N ALA A 117 10.11 15.42 -21.92
CA ALA A 117 9.63 16.60 -21.19
C ALA A 117 8.58 16.28 -20.11
N ALA A 118 7.98 15.09 -20.12
CA ALA A 118 6.97 14.65 -19.15
C ALA A 118 7.55 13.80 -18.01
N ALA A 119 8.81 13.37 -18.14
CA ALA A 119 9.56 12.65 -17.11
C ALA A 119 10.10 13.62 -16.05
#